data_AF-A0A7L4MNG7-F1
#
_entry.id   AF-A0A7L4MNG7-F1
#
_cell.length_a   1.000
_cell.length_b   1.000
_cell.length_c   1.000
_cell.angle_alpha   90.00
_cell.angle_beta   90.00
_cell.angle_gamma   90.00
#
_symmetry.space_group_name_H-M   'P 1'
#
loop_
_entity.id
_entity.type
_entity.pdbx_description
1 polymer ?
#
loop_
_entity_poly.entity_id
_entity_poly.type
_entity_poly.pdbx_seq_one_letter_code
_entity_poly.pdbx_strand_id
1 'polypeptide(L)'
;DKDLCSGKPADGMVALQNGTLAVFRGHYYWLLNGRSPPTTNPRRISDGWGIPSPIDSVFSRCNCDGKTFFIKGPLYWRFTNGVMDKGYPKPLANGFAGLSGKIVATLPVARYNNRPESVYFIKRDGNMQQYVYRQEPAKKCQRRTQVTIKYPAFVPRLVIRRRFQRAARMPTVIQSVRINPYPSGNLHLLRVLRKEIKVTTYWRGLPKVIHSTLSLPNHNKPDGYDYYAFSYNRYYSLDVGKRIARPVTALTGKTVSKDWYNCP
;
A
#
# COMPACT_ATOMS: atom_id res chain seq x y z
N ASP A 1 -11.24 -5.11 -21.70
CA ASP A 1 -12.22 -5.69 -20.77
C ASP A 1 -12.74 -4.60 -19.84
N LYS A 2 -14.02 -4.24 -19.99
CA LYS A 2 -14.71 -3.18 -19.22
C LYS A 2 -15.50 -3.72 -18.03
N ASP A 3 -15.41 -5.01 -17.72
CA ASP A 3 -16.13 -5.62 -16.60
C ASP A 3 -15.21 -5.82 -15.39
N LEU A 4 -15.29 -4.95 -14.38
CA LEU A 4 -14.48 -5.08 -13.15
C LEU A 4 -14.77 -6.39 -12.39
N CYS A 5 -15.93 -7.01 -12.62
CA CYS A 5 -16.34 -8.25 -11.98
C CYS A 5 -15.82 -9.51 -12.68
N SER A 6 -15.06 -9.38 -13.77
CA SER A 6 -14.49 -10.52 -14.52
C SER A 6 -13.42 -11.35 -13.78
N GLY A 7 -13.13 -11.02 -12.50
CA GLY A 7 -12.14 -11.72 -11.67
C GLY A 7 -10.67 -11.45 -12.02
N LYS A 8 -10.41 -10.67 -13.07
CA LYS A 8 -9.05 -10.25 -13.44
C LYS A 8 -8.49 -9.23 -12.45
N PRO A 9 -7.18 -9.29 -12.14
CA PRO A 9 -6.54 -8.37 -11.22
C PRO A 9 -6.59 -6.92 -11.72
N ALA A 10 -6.57 -5.98 -10.78
CA ALA A 10 -6.35 -4.57 -11.05
C ALA A 10 -4.84 -4.28 -11.20
N ASP A 11 -4.49 -3.34 -12.08
CA ASP A 11 -3.12 -2.82 -12.24
C ASP A 11 -2.75 -1.84 -11.11
N GLY A 12 -3.76 -1.31 -10.41
CA GLY A 12 -3.55 -0.33 -9.35
C GLY A 12 -4.80 0.01 -8.57
N MET A 13 -4.64 0.32 -7.29
CA MET A 13 -5.73 0.74 -6.42
C MET A 13 -5.25 1.89 -5.53
N VAL A 14 -6.07 2.93 -5.37
CA VAL A 14 -5.70 4.07 -4.51
C VAL A 14 -6.92 4.70 -3.87
N ALA A 15 -6.76 5.06 -2.60
CA ALA A 15 -7.68 5.92 -1.87
C ALA A 15 -7.51 7.37 -2.33
N LEU A 16 -8.59 7.95 -2.85
CA LEU A 16 -8.64 9.36 -3.21
C LEU A 16 -9.11 10.22 -2.02
N GLN A 17 -8.71 11.49 -2.03
CA GLN A 17 -9.04 12.43 -0.96
C GLN A 17 -10.54 12.77 -0.87
N ASN A 18 -11.32 12.43 -1.90
CA ASN A 18 -12.78 12.61 -1.90
C ASN A 18 -13.53 11.43 -1.26
N GLY A 19 -12.83 10.45 -0.68
CA GLY A 19 -13.45 9.29 -0.01
C GLY A 19 -13.79 8.12 -0.94
N THR A 20 -13.40 8.21 -2.22
CA THR A 20 -13.62 7.14 -3.18
C THR A 20 -12.37 6.26 -3.32
N LEU A 21 -12.60 4.97 -3.53
CA LEU A 21 -11.56 4.02 -3.91
C LEU A 21 -11.50 3.98 -5.44
N ALA A 22 -10.38 4.42 -6.02
CA ALA A 22 -10.14 4.30 -7.45
C ALA A 22 -9.45 2.97 -7.75
N VAL A 23 -10.00 2.22 -8.70
CA VAL A 23 -9.47 0.93 -9.17
C VAL A 23 -9.14 1.05 -10.64
N PHE A 24 -7.91 0.72 -11.02
CA PHE A 24 -7.37 0.87 -12.38
C PHE A 24 -7.11 -0.50 -12.99
N ARG A 25 -7.56 -0.70 -14.24
CA ARG A 25 -7.29 -1.93 -14.99
C ARG A 25 -7.34 -1.67 -16.50
N GLY A 26 -6.27 -2.05 -17.18
CA GLY A 26 -6.08 -1.75 -18.60
C GLY A 26 -6.16 -0.25 -18.85
N HIS A 27 -6.99 0.15 -19.81
CA HIS A 27 -7.19 1.55 -20.19
C HIS A 27 -8.23 2.30 -19.34
N TYR A 28 -8.77 1.65 -18.31
CA TYR A 28 -9.98 2.08 -17.63
C TYR A 28 -9.81 2.16 -16.12
N TYR A 29 -10.65 2.95 -15.47
CA TYR A 29 -10.78 2.99 -14.02
C TYR A 29 -12.22 3.15 -13.54
N TRP A 30 -12.47 2.66 -12.32
CA TRP A 30 -13.73 2.73 -11.61
C TRP A 30 -13.55 3.51 -10.32
N LEU A 31 -14.59 4.25 -9.92
CA LEU A 31 -14.66 4.89 -8.61
C LEU A 31 -15.68 4.13 -7.77
N LEU A 32 -15.21 3.55 -6.68
CA LEU A 32 -16.02 2.73 -5.78
C LEU A 32 -16.33 3.51 -4.50
N ASN A 33 -17.54 3.33 -4.00
CA ASN A 33 -18.04 3.90 -2.75
C ASN A 33 -18.23 2.83 -1.64
N GLY A 34 -17.92 1.57 -1.95
CA GLY A 34 -18.04 0.42 -1.04
C GLY A 34 -19.46 -0.05 -0.74
N ARG A 35 -20.50 0.49 -1.39
CA ARG A 35 -21.91 0.11 -1.17
C ARG A 35 -22.59 -0.48 -2.39
N SER A 36 -22.20 -0.01 -3.57
CA SER A 36 -22.83 -0.38 -4.84
C SER A 36 -21.85 -1.18 -5.70
N PRO A 37 -22.35 -2.08 -6.56
CA PRO A 37 -21.52 -2.71 -7.58
C PRO A 37 -20.83 -1.67 -8.48
N PRO A 38 -19.76 -2.04 -9.19
CA PRO A 38 -19.05 -1.13 -10.08
C PRO A 38 -19.95 -0.68 -11.22
N THR A 39 -19.75 0.55 -11.70
CA THR A 39 -20.45 1.03 -12.91
C THR A 39 -20.09 0.16 -14.13
N THR A 40 -21.09 -0.06 -15.00
CA THR A 40 -20.93 -0.74 -16.29
C THR A 40 -20.18 0.12 -17.32
N ASN A 41 -20.10 1.44 -17.10
CA ASN A 41 -19.44 2.39 -17.98
C ASN A 41 -18.19 2.99 -17.30
N PRO A 42 -17.04 2.28 -17.35
CA PRO A 42 -15.83 2.78 -16.72
C PRO A 42 -15.25 3.99 -17.44
N ARG A 43 -14.50 4.79 -16.70
CA ARG A 43 -13.83 5.99 -17.21
C ARG A 43 -12.51 5.61 -17.87
N ARG A 44 -12.13 6.28 -18.95
CA ARG A 44 -10.81 6.12 -19.57
C ARG A 44 -9.76 6.86 -18.75
N ILE A 45 -8.63 6.22 -18.52
CA ILE A 45 -7.53 6.81 -17.73
C ILE A 45 -6.96 8.05 -18.44
N SER A 46 -6.82 7.98 -19.77
CA SER A 46 -6.36 9.11 -20.60
C SER A 46 -7.22 10.35 -20.42
N ASP A 47 -8.54 10.17 -20.34
CA ASP A 47 -9.49 11.28 -20.35
C ASP A 47 -9.66 11.85 -18.94
N GLY A 48 -9.73 10.97 -17.94
CA GLY A 48 -9.95 11.38 -16.55
C GLY A 48 -8.71 11.90 -15.83
N TRP A 49 -7.52 11.42 -16.21
CA TRP A 49 -6.26 11.76 -15.54
C TRP A 49 -5.25 12.46 -16.46
N GLY A 50 -5.48 12.47 -17.79
CA GLY A 50 -4.52 13.08 -18.73
C GLY A 50 -3.18 12.34 -18.80
N ILE A 51 -3.15 11.04 -18.49
CA ILE A 51 -1.92 10.22 -18.48
C ILE A 51 -2.02 9.05 -19.45
N PRO A 52 -0.88 8.54 -19.94
CA PRO A 52 -0.90 7.38 -20.82
C PRO A 52 -1.37 6.12 -20.07
N SER A 53 -2.03 5.21 -20.78
CA SER A 53 -2.60 3.97 -20.25
C SER A 53 -2.13 2.74 -21.05
N PRO A 54 -2.15 1.52 -20.47
CA PRO A 54 -2.37 1.21 -19.06
C PRO A 54 -1.24 1.76 -18.18
N ILE A 55 -1.51 1.86 -16.88
CA ILE A 55 -0.52 2.23 -15.85
C ILE A 55 0.18 0.98 -15.33
N ASP A 56 1.39 1.12 -14.80
CA ASP A 56 2.09 0.03 -14.13
C ASP A 56 1.81 0.01 -12.63
N SER A 57 1.60 1.18 -12.02
CA SER A 57 1.20 1.27 -10.61
C SER A 57 0.66 2.65 -10.23
N VAL A 58 -0.06 2.71 -9.11
CA VAL A 58 -0.55 3.97 -8.51
C VAL A 58 -0.47 3.88 -6.98
N PHE A 59 -0.13 4.99 -6.34
CA PHE A 59 -0.20 5.09 -4.88
C PHE A 59 -0.41 6.55 -4.43
N SER A 60 -0.94 6.73 -3.22
CA SER A 60 -0.96 8.03 -2.53
C SER A 60 -0.01 7.98 -1.35
N ARG A 61 0.74 9.06 -1.12
CA ARG A 61 1.60 9.15 0.07
C ARG A 61 0.76 9.11 1.35
N CYS A 62 1.27 8.39 2.35
CA CYS A 62 0.67 8.31 3.68
C CYS A 62 1.09 9.51 4.54
N ASN A 63 0.86 10.73 4.05
CA ASN A 63 1.21 11.99 4.71
C ASN A 63 0.09 13.04 4.60
N CYS A 64 0.31 14.21 5.20
CA CYS A 64 -0.65 15.31 5.19
C CYS A 64 -0.82 16.01 3.84
N ASP A 65 -0.02 15.71 2.82
CA ASP A 65 -0.25 16.23 1.47
C ASP A 65 -1.10 15.24 0.67
N GLY A 66 -0.96 13.93 0.93
CA GLY A 66 -1.73 12.88 0.28
C GLY A 66 -1.59 12.90 -1.24
N LYS A 67 -0.41 13.30 -1.76
CA LYS A 67 -0.15 13.37 -3.21
C LYS A 67 -0.23 11.98 -3.82
N THR A 68 -0.87 11.90 -4.98
CA THR A 68 -1.04 10.66 -5.75
C THR A 68 0.01 10.57 -6.84
N PHE A 69 0.58 9.39 -7.03
CA PHE A 69 1.65 9.12 -7.97
C PHE A 69 1.21 7.99 -8.90
N PHE A 70 1.36 8.21 -10.20
CA PHE A 70 1.18 7.17 -11.22
C PHE A 70 2.53 6.81 -11.82
N ILE A 71 2.76 5.52 -12.05
CA ILE A 71 3.97 5.00 -12.68
C ILE A 71 3.60 4.36 -14.00
N LYS A 72 4.36 4.68 -15.04
CA LYS A 72 4.30 3.99 -16.33
C LYS A 72 5.68 4.00 -16.98
N GLY A 73 6.22 2.81 -17.20
CA GLY A 73 7.56 2.61 -17.72
C GLY A 73 8.60 3.37 -16.90
N PRO A 74 9.47 4.17 -17.54
CA PRO A 74 10.53 4.90 -16.85
C PRO A 74 10.05 6.25 -16.28
N LEU A 75 8.76 6.57 -16.37
CA LEU A 75 8.19 7.87 -16.00
C LEU A 75 7.21 7.73 -14.83
N TYR A 76 7.05 8.84 -14.11
CA TYR A 76 5.98 8.99 -13.13
C TYR A 76 5.31 10.35 -13.23
N TRP A 77 4.03 10.38 -12.87
CA TRP A 77 3.19 11.57 -12.78
C TRP A 77 2.81 11.78 -11.31
N ARG A 78 2.69 13.03 -10.90
CA ARG A 78 2.30 13.40 -9.53
C ARG A 78 1.11 14.33 -9.56
N PHE A 79 0.15 14.07 -8.68
CA PHE A 79 -1.08 14.82 -8.56
C PHE A 79 -1.27 15.35 -7.14
N THR A 80 -1.79 16.56 -7.04
CA THR A 80 -2.29 17.16 -5.81
C THR A 80 -3.77 17.44 -6.00
N ASN A 81 -4.62 16.86 -5.16
CA ASN A 81 -6.08 17.05 -5.19
C ASN A 81 -6.72 16.78 -6.58
N GLY A 82 -6.21 15.79 -7.32
CA GLY A 82 -6.69 15.43 -8.65
C GLY A 82 -6.13 16.27 -9.80
N VAL A 83 -5.32 17.30 -9.51
CA VAL A 83 -4.65 18.12 -10.53
C VAL A 83 -3.20 17.67 -10.69
N MET A 84 -2.74 17.51 -11.92
CA MET A 84 -1.34 17.16 -12.20
C MET A 84 -0.41 18.31 -11.82
N ASP A 85 0.63 18.01 -11.04
CA ASP A 85 1.61 19.02 -10.63
C ASP A 85 2.41 19.53 -11.85
N LYS A 86 2.73 20.82 -11.89
CA LYS A 86 3.53 21.43 -12.96
C LYS A 86 4.89 20.74 -13.11
N GLY A 87 5.29 20.50 -14.35
CA GLY A 87 6.58 19.88 -14.70
C GLY A 87 6.62 18.36 -14.57
N TYR A 88 5.46 17.71 -14.59
CA TYR A 88 5.30 16.26 -14.73
C TYR A 88 4.85 15.88 -16.14
N PRO A 89 5.21 14.68 -16.65
CA PRO A 89 5.93 13.60 -15.97
C PRO A 89 7.41 13.87 -15.71
N LYS A 90 8.02 13.06 -14.83
CA LYS A 90 9.46 13.06 -14.57
C LYS A 90 10.04 11.64 -14.66
N PRO A 91 11.36 11.49 -14.90
CA PRO A 91 12.02 10.19 -14.82
C PRO A 91 11.90 9.57 -13.43
N LEU A 92 11.48 8.31 -13.37
CA LEU A 92 11.32 7.54 -12.13
C LEU A 92 12.64 7.44 -11.36
N ALA A 93 13.74 7.19 -12.07
CA ALA A 93 15.08 7.15 -11.48
C ALA A 93 15.44 8.47 -10.77
N ASN A 94 15.14 9.62 -11.37
CA ASN A 94 15.43 10.93 -10.76
C ASN A 94 14.53 11.20 -9.55
N GLY A 95 13.27 10.78 -9.62
CA GLY A 95 12.29 10.97 -8.55
C GLY A 95 12.55 10.12 -7.30
N PHE A 96 13.12 8.93 -7.49
CA PHE A 96 13.23 7.89 -6.46
C PHE A 96 14.67 7.33 -6.33
N ALA A 97 15.67 8.21 -6.40
CA ALA A 97 17.07 7.93 -6.10
C ALA A 97 17.65 6.70 -6.83
N GLY A 98 17.47 6.66 -8.15
CA GLY A 98 18.02 5.62 -9.02
C GLY A 98 17.12 4.40 -9.20
N LEU A 99 15.85 4.46 -8.77
CA LEU A 99 14.91 3.34 -8.93
C LEU A 99 14.81 2.94 -10.42
N SER A 100 14.96 1.64 -10.66
CA SER A 100 14.96 1.04 -11.99
C SER A 100 14.25 -0.32 -11.99
N GLY A 101 14.03 -0.86 -13.18
CA GLY A 101 13.30 -2.10 -13.40
C GLY A 101 11.79 -1.90 -13.55
N LYS A 102 11.10 -2.99 -13.86
CA LYS A 102 9.65 -2.95 -14.11
C LYS A 102 8.88 -3.08 -12.79
N ILE A 103 8.28 -1.96 -12.37
CA ILE A 103 7.42 -1.90 -11.19
C ILE A 103 6.06 -2.50 -11.54
N VAL A 104 5.49 -3.28 -10.61
CA VAL A 104 4.15 -3.88 -10.74
C VAL A 104 3.21 -3.49 -9.62
N ALA A 105 3.73 -3.09 -8.46
CA ALA A 105 2.93 -2.62 -7.35
C ALA A 105 3.73 -1.67 -6.45
N THR A 106 3.03 -0.77 -5.75
CA THR A 106 3.64 0.21 -4.85
C THR A 106 2.89 0.29 -3.53
N LEU A 107 3.57 -0.05 -2.43
CA LEU A 107 2.99 -0.04 -1.09
C LEU A 107 3.49 1.19 -0.31
N PRO A 108 2.73 2.30 -0.24
CA PRO A 108 3.08 3.44 0.58
C PRO A 108 2.84 3.10 2.06
N VAL A 109 3.76 3.50 2.93
CA VAL A 109 3.74 3.21 4.36
C VAL A 109 3.91 4.48 5.17
N ALA A 110 3.01 4.68 6.12
CA ALA A 110 3.03 5.83 7.01
C ALA A 110 4.24 5.82 7.95
N ARG A 111 4.69 7.02 8.34
CA ARG A 111 5.61 7.19 9.45
C ARG A 111 4.92 6.75 10.75
N TYR A 112 5.61 5.97 11.57
CA TYR A 112 5.10 5.54 12.87
C TYR A 112 6.24 5.16 13.82
N ASN A 113 6.29 5.79 14.98
CA ASN A 113 7.41 5.66 15.93
C ASN A 113 8.76 5.84 15.20
N ASN A 114 9.63 4.83 15.26
CA ASN A 114 10.94 4.83 14.60
C ASN A 114 10.89 4.38 13.13
N ARG A 115 9.71 4.03 12.59
CA ARG A 115 9.54 3.68 11.18
C ARG A 115 9.33 4.95 10.35
N PRO A 116 10.21 5.26 9.39
CA PRO A 116 10.05 6.45 8.56
C PRO A 116 8.93 6.26 7.53
N GLU A 117 8.37 7.38 7.05
CA GLU A 117 7.52 7.35 5.85
C GLU A 117 8.30 6.78 4.67
N SER A 118 7.72 5.80 3.99
CA SER A 118 8.39 5.13 2.87
C SER A 118 7.39 4.59 1.86
N VAL A 119 7.89 4.16 0.71
CA VAL A 119 7.13 3.38 -0.27
C VAL A 119 7.97 2.17 -0.69
N TYR A 120 7.35 1.00 -0.73
CA TYR A 120 7.96 -0.20 -1.29
C TYR A 120 7.56 -0.32 -2.75
N PHE A 121 8.54 -0.37 -3.63
CA PHE A 121 8.38 -0.65 -5.06
C PHE A 121 8.57 -2.13 -5.29
N ILE A 122 7.50 -2.82 -5.67
CA ILE A 122 7.50 -4.25 -5.96
C ILE A 122 7.74 -4.41 -7.45
N LYS A 123 8.72 -5.22 -7.80
CA LYS A 123 9.17 -5.44 -9.18
C LYS A 123 8.63 -6.76 -9.73
N ARG A 124 8.58 -6.85 -11.07
CA ARG A 124 8.06 -8.02 -11.79
C ARG A 124 8.85 -9.31 -11.53
N ASP A 125 10.13 -9.20 -11.21
CA ASP A 125 11.03 -10.32 -10.89
C ASP A 125 10.84 -10.89 -9.47
N GLY A 126 9.90 -10.34 -8.69
CA GLY A 126 9.62 -10.76 -7.32
C GLY A 126 10.53 -10.12 -6.27
N ASN A 127 11.39 -9.18 -6.68
CA ASN A 127 12.16 -8.34 -5.78
C ASN A 127 11.38 -7.06 -5.43
N MET A 128 11.86 -6.34 -4.42
CA MET A 128 11.36 -5.03 -4.07
C MET A 128 12.47 -4.12 -3.53
N GLN A 129 12.22 -2.81 -3.61
CA GLN A 129 13.07 -1.79 -3.01
C GLN A 129 12.24 -0.83 -2.17
N GLN A 130 12.76 -0.47 -0.99
CA GLN A 130 12.14 0.54 -0.13
C GLN A 130 12.78 1.90 -0.41
N TYR A 131 11.96 2.88 -0.78
CA TYR A 131 12.37 4.27 -0.82
C TYR A 131 11.87 4.99 0.43
N VAL A 132 12.80 5.62 1.16
CA VAL A 132 12.53 6.38 2.38
C VAL A 132 12.50 7.86 2.03
N TYR A 133 11.38 8.51 2.34
CA TYR A 133 11.24 9.95 2.13
C TYR A 133 12.12 10.73 3.11
N ARG A 134 12.51 11.94 2.72
CA ARG A 134 13.11 12.90 3.64
C ARG A 134 12.12 13.12 4.79
N GLN A 135 12.61 12.96 6.02
CA GLN A 135 11.78 13.15 7.20
C GLN A 135 11.58 14.65 7.42
N GLU A 136 10.40 15.14 7.12
CA GLU A 136 10.00 16.51 7.49
C GLU A 136 9.55 16.53 8.96
N PRO A 137 9.61 17.71 9.63
CA PRO A 137 8.96 17.90 10.92
C PRO A 137 7.50 17.44 10.82
N ALA A 138 7.00 16.80 11.87
CA ALA A 138 5.62 16.32 11.88
C ALA A 138 4.66 17.51 11.76
N LYS A 139 4.26 17.85 10.52
CA LYS A 139 3.17 18.79 10.29
C LYS A 139 1.92 18.14 10.85
N LYS A 140 1.27 18.79 11.82
CA LYS A 140 -0.11 18.44 12.17
C LYS A 140 -0.91 18.64 10.90
N CYS A 141 -1.51 17.57 10.37
CA CYS A 141 -2.44 17.73 9.27
C CYS A 141 -3.49 18.73 9.75
N GLN A 142 -3.62 19.88 9.07
CA GLN A 142 -4.74 20.79 9.34
C GLN A 142 -6.02 19.96 9.27
N ARG A 143 -7.04 20.32 10.07
CA ARG A 143 -8.32 19.58 10.22
C ARG A 143 -8.89 19.25 8.83
N ARG A 144 -8.43 18.14 8.26
CA ARG A 144 -8.93 17.60 7.01
C ARG A 144 -10.34 17.15 7.35
N THR A 145 -11.30 17.53 6.52
CA THR A 145 -12.58 16.82 6.45
C THR A 145 -12.26 15.33 6.52
N GLN A 146 -12.74 14.64 7.56
CA GLN A 146 -12.43 13.23 7.74
C GLN A 146 -12.90 12.47 6.51
N VAL A 147 -11.93 12.02 5.70
CA VAL A 147 -12.21 11.28 4.48
C VAL A 147 -12.53 9.85 4.87
N THR A 148 -13.82 9.54 5.00
CA THR A 148 -14.29 8.21 5.34
C THR A 148 -14.41 7.36 4.08
N ILE A 149 -13.48 6.42 3.90
CA ILE A 149 -13.56 5.40 2.86
C ILE A 149 -14.22 4.17 3.47
N LYS A 150 -15.25 3.64 2.81
CA LYS A 150 -15.87 2.36 3.20
C LYS A 150 -15.14 1.21 2.52
N TYR A 151 -14.67 0.25 3.30
CA TYR A 151 -13.95 -0.94 2.82
C TYR A 151 -14.13 -2.12 3.79
N PRO A 152 -13.93 -3.36 3.34
CA PRO A 152 -14.00 -4.55 4.20
C PRO A 152 -12.75 -4.64 5.09
N ALA A 153 -12.76 -3.90 6.20
CA ALA A 153 -11.67 -3.95 7.18
C ALA A 153 -11.52 -5.37 7.76
N PHE A 154 -10.32 -5.95 7.65
CA PHE A 154 -10.07 -7.29 8.17
C PHE A 154 -9.61 -7.20 9.62
N VAL A 155 -10.46 -7.68 10.54
CA VAL A 155 -10.13 -7.82 11.96
C VAL A 155 -9.98 -9.30 12.27
N PRO A 156 -8.77 -9.79 12.58
CA PRO A 156 -8.58 -11.18 12.96
C PRO A 156 -9.34 -11.45 14.26
N ARG A 157 -10.25 -12.43 14.26
CA ARG A 157 -10.87 -12.92 15.49
C ARG A 157 -9.79 -13.54 16.38
N LEU A 158 -9.64 -13.02 17.60
CA LEU A 158 -8.79 -13.63 18.62
C LEU A 158 -9.44 -14.96 19.04
N VAL A 159 -8.94 -16.09 18.55
CA VAL A 159 -9.29 -17.38 19.13
C VAL A 159 -8.47 -17.53 20.40
N ILE A 160 -9.06 -17.17 21.55
CA ILE A 160 -8.50 -17.51 22.85
C ILE A 160 -8.60 -19.04 22.99
N ARG A 161 -7.56 -19.77 22.57
CA ARG A 161 -7.39 -21.15 23.04
C ARG A 161 -7.04 -21.04 24.52
N ARG A 162 -8.01 -21.31 25.41
CA ARG A 162 -7.72 -21.62 26.82
C ARG A 162 -6.85 -22.88 26.85
N ARG A 163 -5.53 -22.73 26.71
CA ARG A 163 -4.60 -23.76 27.17
C ARG A 163 -4.50 -23.59 28.68
N PHE A 164 -5.02 -24.55 29.45
CA PHE A 164 -4.60 -24.71 30.83
C PHE A 164 -3.08 -24.88 30.84
N GLN A 165 -2.37 -23.96 31.48
CA GLN A 165 -0.94 -24.11 31.72
C GLN A 165 -0.76 -25.04 32.92
N ARG A 166 -0.12 -26.20 32.72
CA ARG A 166 0.61 -26.83 33.83
C ARG A 166 1.83 -25.97 34.11
N ALA A 167 1.96 -25.51 35.34
CA ALA A 167 3.12 -24.74 35.78
C ALA A 167 4.35 -25.65 35.78
N ALA A 168 5.29 -25.38 34.87
CA ALA A 168 6.68 -25.79 35.03
C ALA A 168 7.47 -24.52 35.36
N ARG A 169 8.07 -24.47 36.55
CA ARG A 169 9.04 -23.42 36.91
C ARG A 169 10.19 -23.47 35.90
N MET A 170 10.41 -22.38 35.18
CA MET A 170 11.65 -22.15 34.42
C MET A 170 12.50 -21.15 35.20
N PRO A 171 13.79 -21.42 35.46
CA PRO A 171 14.67 -20.47 36.12
C PRO A 171 14.92 -19.25 35.20
N THR A 172 14.76 -18.04 35.76
CA THR A 172 15.02 -16.79 35.06
C THR A 172 16.53 -16.55 35.00
N VAL A 173 17.16 -16.87 33.87
CA VAL A 173 18.50 -16.38 33.54
C VAL A 173 18.33 -14.98 32.94
N ILE A 174 18.75 -13.95 33.68
CA ILE A 174 18.79 -12.57 33.20
C ILE A 174 20.03 -12.44 32.33
N GLN A 175 19.88 -12.53 31.00
CA GLN A 175 20.90 -12.09 30.06
C GLN A 175 20.72 -10.61 29.72
N SER A 176 21.68 -9.80 30.15
CA SER A 176 21.79 -8.40 29.78
C SER A 176 22.28 -8.30 28.33
N VAL A 177 21.35 -8.18 27.38
CA VAL A 177 21.73 -7.81 26.01
C VAL A 177 21.97 -6.31 25.99
N ARG A 178 23.24 -5.90 25.84
CA ARG A 178 23.58 -4.54 25.42
C ARG A 178 23.06 -4.36 24.00
N ILE A 179 21.86 -3.80 23.87
CA ILE A 179 21.40 -3.26 22.59
C ILE A 179 22.27 -2.05 22.34
N ASN A 180 23.25 -2.15 21.45
CA ASN A 180 23.87 -0.95 20.88
C ASN A 180 22.74 -0.17 20.20
N PRO A 181 22.36 1.02 20.70
CA PRO A 181 21.55 1.90 19.88
C PRO A 181 22.42 2.21 18.67
N TYR A 182 21.96 1.84 17.48
CA TYR A 182 22.58 2.36 16.26
C TYR A 182 22.70 3.87 16.44
N PRO A 183 23.89 4.44 16.17
CA PRO A 183 24.12 5.84 16.44
C PRO A 183 23.04 6.63 15.72
N SER A 184 22.36 7.48 16.49
CA SER A 184 21.57 8.62 16.03
C SER A 184 22.49 9.61 15.29
N GLY A 185 23.23 9.14 14.29
CA GLY A 185 24.06 9.94 13.43
C GLY A 185 23.19 10.44 12.29
N ASN A 186 22.76 11.70 12.36
CA ASN A 186 22.42 12.59 11.25
C ASN A 186 21.79 12.00 9.97
N LEU A 187 20.97 10.94 10.05
CA LEU A 187 20.18 10.41 8.93
C LEU A 187 18.91 11.26 8.72
N HIS A 188 19.04 12.58 8.86
CA HIS A 188 17.90 13.49 8.93
C HIS A 188 17.60 14.23 7.62
N LEU A 189 18.38 14.02 6.54
CA LEU A 189 18.37 14.96 5.42
C LEU A 189 18.26 14.39 3.99
N LEU A 190 18.38 13.08 3.76
CA LEU A 190 18.42 12.54 2.40
C LEU A 190 17.29 11.58 2.06
N ARG A 191 16.86 11.65 0.79
CA ARG A 191 15.99 10.67 0.14
C ARG A 191 16.83 9.42 -0.13
N VAL A 192 16.43 8.26 0.39
CA VAL A 192 17.25 7.05 0.32
C VAL A 192 16.47 5.91 -0.32
N LEU A 193 17.00 5.38 -1.42
CA LEU A 193 16.57 4.09 -1.98
C LEU A 193 17.41 2.98 -1.34
N ARG A 194 16.76 2.02 -0.67
CA ARG A 194 17.44 0.87 -0.06
C ARG A 194 17.81 -0.17 -1.11
N LYS A 195 18.75 -1.04 -0.73
CA LYS A 195 19.13 -2.22 -1.50
C LYS A 195 17.92 -3.10 -1.80
N GLU A 196 17.98 -3.73 -2.95
CA GLU A 196 16.96 -4.65 -3.43
C GLU A 196 16.92 -5.93 -2.60
N ILE A 197 15.71 -6.39 -2.30
CA ILE A 197 15.45 -7.55 -1.47
C ILE A 197 14.32 -8.38 -2.07
N LYS A 198 14.39 -9.70 -1.95
CA LYS A 198 13.29 -10.58 -2.36
C LYS A 198 12.07 -10.32 -1.49
N VAL A 199 10.90 -10.20 -2.12
CA VAL A 199 9.65 -9.93 -1.40
C VAL A 199 9.37 -11.01 -0.35
N THR A 200 9.55 -12.29 -0.72
CA THR A 200 9.26 -13.45 0.13
C THR A 200 10.23 -13.62 1.30
N THR A 201 11.44 -13.04 1.24
CA THR A 201 12.39 -13.09 2.35
C THR A 201 12.10 -12.01 3.38
N TYR A 202 11.50 -10.89 2.96
CA TYR A 202 11.14 -9.79 3.85
C TYR A 202 9.74 -9.95 4.46
N TRP A 203 8.76 -10.39 3.65
CA TRP A 203 7.37 -10.54 4.05
C TRP A 203 6.98 -12.01 4.21
N ARG A 204 6.61 -12.40 5.42
CA ARG A 204 6.10 -13.75 5.68
C ARG A 204 4.65 -13.87 5.20
N GLY A 205 4.40 -14.85 4.32
CA GLY A 205 3.05 -15.20 3.84
C GLY A 205 2.55 -14.38 2.66
N LEU A 206 3.34 -13.44 2.14
CA LEU A 206 2.98 -12.64 0.97
C LEU A 206 3.22 -13.45 -0.31
N PRO A 207 2.31 -13.41 -1.32
CA PRO A 207 2.46 -14.21 -2.52
C PRO A 207 3.61 -13.69 -3.40
N LYS A 208 4.15 -14.59 -4.25
CA LYS A 208 5.22 -14.24 -5.22
C LYS A 208 4.75 -13.22 -6.27
N VAL A 209 3.48 -13.29 -6.67
CA VAL A 209 2.88 -12.39 -7.67
C VAL A 209 1.95 -11.43 -6.94
N ILE A 210 2.19 -10.14 -7.10
CA ILE A 210 1.37 -9.06 -6.53
C ILE A 210 1.04 -8.13 -7.70
N HIS A 211 -0.25 -7.82 -7.86
CA HIS A 211 -0.73 -6.98 -8.96
C HIS A 211 -0.98 -5.56 -8.48
N SER A 212 -1.42 -5.39 -7.25
CA SER A 212 -1.60 -4.08 -6.65
C SER A 212 -1.52 -4.16 -5.14
N THR A 213 -1.32 -2.99 -4.53
CA THR A 213 -1.28 -2.80 -3.08
C THR A 213 -2.07 -1.55 -2.75
N LEU A 214 -2.57 -1.46 -1.52
CA LEU A 214 -3.41 -0.35 -1.10
C LEU A 214 -3.12 -0.01 0.37
N SER A 215 -3.05 1.28 0.65
CA SER A 215 -2.96 1.81 2.01
C SER A 215 -4.15 2.73 2.25
N LEU A 216 -4.93 2.42 3.28
CA LEU A 216 -6.20 3.08 3.59
C LEU A 216 -6.11 3.81 4.92
N PRO A 217 -6.50 5.08 5.00
CA PRO A 217 -6.58 5.78 6.28
C PRO A 217 -7.50 5.02 7.26
N ASN A 218 -6.98 4.76 8.47
CA ASN A 218 -7.70 4.18 9.59
C ASN A 218 -7.21 4.79 10.90
N HIS A 219 -7.96 5.76 11.43
CA HIS A 219 -7.64 6.46 12.68
C HIS A 219 -7.65 5.55 13.92
N ASN A 220 -8.23 4.35 13.82
CA ASN A 220 -8.23 3.37 14.91
C ASN A 220 -6.93 2.55 14.95
N LYS A 221 -6.04 2.70 13.96
CA LYS A 221 -4.73 2.05 13.93
C LYS A 221 -3.65 2.98 14.49
N PRO A 222 -2.64 2.45 15.20
CA PRO A 222 -1.58 3.27 15.76
C PRO A 222 -0.81 4.09 14.73
N ASP A 223 -0.58 3.54 13.55
CA ASP A 223 0.09 4.25 12.44
C ASP A 223 -0.89 4.95 11.49
N GLY A 224 -2.19 4.93 11.80
CA GLY A 224 -3.25 5.61 11.07
C GLY A 224 -3.66 4.95 9.76
N TYR A 225 -3.20 3.73 9.44
CA TYR A 225 -3.51 3.08 8.16
C TYR A 225 -3.73 1.56 8.28
N ASP A 226 -4.61 1.03 7.42
CA ASP A 226 -4.65 -0.39 7.06
C ASP A 226 -3.93 -0.61 5.71
N TYR A 227 -3.26 -1.75 5.59
CA TYR A 227 -2.45 -2.07 4.41
C TYR A 227 -2.89 -3.40 3.81
N TYR A 228 -3.00 -3.43 2.49
CA TYR A 228 -3.44 -4.60 1.74
C TYR A 228 -2.58 -4.86 0.52
N ALA A 229 -2.46 -6.14 0.16
CA ALA A 229 -1.92 -6.59 -1.12
C ALA A 229 -2.94 -7.45 -1.85
N PHE A 230 -2.94 -7.35 -3.18
CA PHE A 230 -3.85 -8.05 -4.07
C PHE A 230 -3.07 -8.90 -5.06
N SER A 231 -3.50 -10.14 -5.20
CA SER A 231 -2.92 -11.12 -6.11
C SER A 231 -4.06 -11.87 -6.80
N TYR A 232 -4.24 -11.61 -8.10
CA TYR A 232 -5.42 -12.07 -8.83
C TYR A 232 -6.70 -11.66 -8.09
N ASN A 233 -7.65 -12.57 -7.91
CA ASN A 233 -8.89 -12.31 -7.17
C ASN A 233 -8.78 -12.60 -5.65
N ARG A 234 -7.56 -12.59 -5.10
CA ARG A 234 -7.28 -12.82 -3.67
C ARG A 234 -6.62 -11.60 -3.05
N TYR A 235 -6.87 -11.36 -1.76
CA TYR A 235 -6.25 -10.27 -1.03
C TYR A 235 -5.72 -10.68 0.34
N TYR A 236 -4.77 -9.88 0.82
CA TYR A 236 -3.98 -10.12 2.02
C TYR A 236 -3.99 -8.85 2.87
N SER A 237 -4.21 -9.00 4.18
CA SER A 237 -4.03 -7.92 5.15
C SER A 237 -2.58 -7.92 5.62
N LEU A 238 -1.92 -6.76 5.55
CA LEU A 238 -0.49 -6.62 5.83
C LEU A 238 -0.27 -5.98 7.20
N ASP A 239 0.50 -6.67 8.03
CA ASP A 239 1.06 -6.14 9.27
C ASP A 239 2.48 -5.67 8.98
N VAL A 240 2.62 -4.36 8.70
CA VAL A 240 3.91 -3.76 8.32
C VAL A 240 4.94 -3.83 9.43
N GLY A 241 4.51 -3.75 10.70
CA GLY A 241 5.40 -3.83 11.85
C GLY A 241 6.00 -5.23 12.00
N LYS A 242 5.18 -6.27 11.86
CA LYS A 242 5.61 -7.68 11.97
C LYS A 242 6.08 -8.28 10.65
N ARG A 243 5.90 -7.57 9.53
CA ARG A 243 6.15 -8.02 8.15
C ARG A 243 5.42 -9.33 7.81
N ILE A 244 4.16 -9.40 8.22
CA ILE A 244 3.30 -10.57 8.02
C ILE A 244 2.16 -10.20 7.08
N ALA A 245 1.93 -11.02 6.05
CA ALA A 245 0.74 -10.97 5.22
C ALA A 245 -0.21 -12.10 5.60
N ARG A 246 -1.45 -11.75 5.98
CA ARG A 246 -2.50 -12.71 6.32
C ARG A 246 -3.41 -12.93 5.12
N PRO A 247 -3.62 -14.17 4.64
CA PRO A 247 -4.39 -14.46 3.43
C PRO A 247 -5.89 -14.37 3.72
N VAL A 248 -6.49 -13.17 3.61
CA VAL A 248 -7.87 -12.94 4.02
C VAL A 248 -8.84 -13.78 3.21
N THR A 249 -8.68 -13.83 1.89
CA THR A 249 -9.54 -14.65 1.02
C THR A 249 -9.51 -16.13 1.38
N ALA A 250 -8.36 -16.68 1.79
CA ALA A 250 -8.27 -18.07 2.22
C ALA A 250 -8.95 -18.31 3.58
N LEU A 251 -8.99 -17.30 4.45
CA LEU A 251 -9.58 -17.39 5.78
C LEU A 251 -11.10 -17.15 5.77
N THR A 252 -11.61 -16.34 4.84
CA THR A 252 -13.02 -15.92 4.81
C THR A 252 -13.81 -16.48 3.64
N GLY A 253 -13.14 -17.04 2.63
CA GLY A 253 -13.76 -17.44 1.36
C GLY A 253 -14.14 -16.27 0.44
N LYS A 254 -14.00 -15.01 0.90
CA LYS A 254 -14.40 -13.83 0.13
C LYS A 254 -13.29 -13.35 -0.80
N THR A 255 -13.62 -13.22 -2.08
CA THR A 255 -12.71 -12.74 -3.13
C THR A 255 -12.68 -11.21 -3.20
N VAL A 256 -11.74 -10.66 -3.98
CA VAL A 256 -11.66 -9.21 -4.22
C VAL A 256 -12.93 -8.71 -4.90
N SER A 257 -13.37 -9.39 -5.96
CA SER A 257 -14.61 -9.04 -6.67
C SER A 257 -15.82 -8.99 -5.74
N LYS A 258 -15.95 -9.95 -4.81
CA LYS A 258 -17.10 -9.98 -3.90
C LYS A 258 -17.01 -8.94 -2.79
N ASP A 259 -15.86 -8.83 -2.13
CA ASP A 259 -15.74 -8.05 -0.89
C ASP A 259 -15.35 -6.59 -1.10
N TRP A 260 -14.49 -6.32 -2.10
CA TRP A 260 -13.98 -4.97 -2.39
C TRP A 260 -14.78 -4.27 -3.48
N TYR A 261 -15.23 -5.02 -4.48
CA TYR A 261 -15.95 -4.45 -5.63
C TYR A 261 -17.46 -4.59 -5.52
N ASN A 262 -17.96 -5.38 -4.55
CA ASN A 262 -19.38 -5.67 -4.37
C ASN A 262 -20.07 -6.23 -5.64
N CYS A 263 -19.37 -7.12 -6.34
CA CYS A 263 -19.92 -7.79 -7.51
C CYS A 263 -21.08 -8.73 -7.14
N PRO A 264 -22.08 -8.88 -8.02
CA PRO A 264 -23.17 -9.85 -7.85
C PRO A 264 -22.62 -11.27 -7.70
#